data_AF-A0A972DKR7-F1
#
_entry.id   AF-A0A972DKR7-F1
#
_cell.length_a   1.000
_cell.length_b   1.000
_cell.length_c   1.000
_cell.angle_alpha   90.00
_cell.angle_beta   90.00
_cell.angle_gamma   90.00
#
_symmetry.space_group_name_H-M   'P 1'
#
loop_
_entity.id
_entity.type
_entity.pdbx_description
1 polymer ?
#
loop_
_entity_poly.entity_id
_entity_poly.type
_entity_poly.pdbx_seq_one_letter_code
_entity_poly.pdbx_strand_id
1 'polypeptide(L)'
;MGIDIIGGPGRSHLLLVATGRQGGAIGPAEQHAASRLRSPAIARSQRPVLALAEHAGPEVAGGGPDSRKGCFGLRIGRCSRPLAPLPEAKTSLPPGCRSCENSPLDLLATPWRDLPVHKSLDYLVYMLVRLFICVVQAIRMETGQVLADWLAWLACDVLRLRGKVVDENLEHAFPELDRAERRSLARRMWRHLVLLVLEVAHVPRKIHETNWRQHVRLRNVAPLMRAFLDDRPVVLVTGHFGNFEVGGYLLGLLGFPTHSVARTLDNRYLNDFLERFRGATGQHLIPKKGGYDQILEVLGRGGTMAFLADQAAGPKGCWVDFFGRPASTYKAIALLALEHDAPIAVCYARRLDRPMRFEMVVSEIIDPRDTRGEVATVKDLTQWYTKRLEEAIRVDPDQYWWVHRRWKDPRGRRGRAARKAAA
;
A
#
# COMPACT_ATOMS: atom_id res chain seq x y z
N MET A 1 -17.22 5.70 -20.59
CA MET A 1 -17.33 7.03 -19.95
C MET A 1 -15.93 7.63 -19.95
N GLY A 2 -15.65 8.55 -20.87
CA GLY A 2 -14.36 9.25 -20.94
C GLY A 2 -14.37 10.45 -20.00
N ILE A 3 -13.27 10.69 -19.31
CA ILE A 3 -13.05 11.91 -18.51
C ILE A 3 -12.02 12.73 -19.30
N ASP A 4 -12.45 13.83 -19.90
CA ASP A 4 -11.54 14.81 -20.48
C ASP A 4 -11.23 15.91 -19.45
N ILE A 5 -9.94 16.19 -19.26
CA ILE A 5 -9.44 17.27 -18.41
C ILE A 5 -8.95 18.36 -19.34
N ILE A 6 -9.68 19.48 -19.42
CA ILE A 6 -9.25 20.66 -20.17
C ILE A 6 -8.57 21.62 -19.19
N GLY A 7 -7.24 21.72 -19.26
CA GLY A 7 -6.45 22.70 -18.52
C GLY A 7 -5.81 23.70 -19.48
N GLY A 8 -6.23 24.97 -19.41
CA GLY A 8 -5.50 26.10 -20.00
C GLY A 8 -4.51 26.70 -18.98
N PRO A 9 -3.41 27.32 -19.43
CA PRO A 9 -2.37 27.82 -18.53
C PRO A 9 -2.87 29.03 -17.74
N GLY A 10 -2.85 28.95 -16.40
CA GLY A 10 -2.96 30.11 -15.51
C GLY A 10 -4.12 30.16 -14.50
N ARG A 11 -4.86 29.08 -14.25
CA ARG A 11 -5.87 29.06 -13.16
C ARG A 11 -5.81 27.79 -12.31
N SER A 12 -5.62 27.97 -11.00
CA SER A 12 -5.54 26.93 -9.97
C SER A 12 -6.93 26.47 -9.48
N HIS A 13 -7.83 26.10 -10.37
CA HIS A 13 -9.07 25.41 -10.01
C HIS A 13 -9.40 24.34 -11.05
N LEU A 14 -9.42 23.08 -10.62
CA LEU A 14 -9.77 21.92 -11.44
C LEU A 14 -11.31 21.82 -11.51
N LEU A 15 -11.89 22.03 -12.69
CA LEU A 15 -13.33 21.84 -12.91
C LEU A 15 -13.55 20.49 -13.61
N LEU A 16 -14.14 19.52 -12.92
CA LEU A 16 -14.60 18.26 -13.51
C LEU A 16 -15.99 18.48 -14.11
N VAL A 17 -16.10 18.42 -15.43
CA VAL A 17 -17.38 18.48 -16.15
C VAL A 17 -17.70 17.11 -16.72
N ALA A 18 -18.81 16.52 -16.30
CA ALA A 18 -19.36 15.31 -16.93
C ALA A 18 -20.21 15.70 -18.13
N THR A 19 -19.71 15.52 -19.35
CA THR A 19 -20.52 15.68 -20.56
C THR A 19 -21.13 14.35 -20.98
N GLY A 20 -22.45 14.23 -20.88
CA GLY A 20 -23.20 13.16 -21.51
C GLY A 20 -23.39 13.46 -23.01
N ARG A 21 -23.03 12.52 -23.88
CA ARG A 21 -23.49 12.52 -25.28
C ARG A 21 -24.07 11.16 -25.62
N GLN A 22 -25.35 11.19 -26.02
CA GLN A 22 -26.09 10.06 -26.56
C GLN A 22 -25.72 9.83 -28.02
N GLY A 23 -25.64 8.54 -28.40
CA GLY A 23 -26.25 7.95 -29.60
C GLY A 23 -25.73 8.37 -31.00
N GLY A 24 -25.17 7.40 -31.73
CA GLY A 24 -25.03 7.45 -33.19
C GLY A 24 -24.30 6.22 -33.72
N ALA A 25 -25.06 5.19 -34.10
CA ALA A 25 -24.57 3.95 -34.70
C ALA A 25 -24.48 4.08 -36.22
N ILE A 26 -23.38 3.62 -36.85
CA ILE A 26 -23.33 3.11 -38.23
C ILE A 26 -22.26 2.00 -38.30
N GLY A 27 -22.62 0.86 -38.91
CA GLY A 27 -21.81 -0.36 -39.07
C GLY A 27 -20.87 -0.38 -40.29
N PRO A 28 -20.47 -1.55 -40.83
CA PRO A 28 -19.06 -1.96 -40.89
C PRO A 28 -18.49 -2.19 -42.31
N ALA A 29 -17.15 -2.23 -42.45
CA ALA A 29 -16.47 -2.82 -43.61
C ALA A 29 -15.04 -3.34 -43.31
N GLU A 30 -14.85 -4.62 -43.67
CA GLU A 30 -13.67 -5.34 -44.23
C GLU A 30 -12.27 -5.24 -43.57
N GLN A 31 -11.77 -6.33 -42.97
CA GLN A 31 -10.98 -7.44 -43.58
C GLN A 31 -9.55 -7.06 -44.03
N HIS A 32 -8.54 -7.50 -43.26
CA HIS A 32 -7.42 -8.28 -43.80
C HIS A 32 -6.61 -8.98 -42.70
N ALA A 33 -6.05 -10.14 -43.08
CA ALA A 33 -5.53 -11.20 -42.23
C ALA A 33 -4.00 -11.32 -42.33
N ALA A 34 -3.35 -11.81 -41.25
CA ALA A 34 -2.20 -12.74 -41.24
C ALA A 34 -1.67 -12.91 -39.80
N SER A 35 -1.96 -14.04 -39.14
CA SER A 35 -1.06 -15.21 -38.88
C SER A 35 -0.24 -15.10 -37.58
N ARG A 36 -0.74 -15.69 -36.48
CA ARG A 36 -0.35 -17.01 -35.89
C ARG A 36 1.00 -17.01 -35.16
N LEU A 37 0.94 -17.13 -33.83
CA LEU A 37 1.66 -18.13 -33.02
C LEU A 37 0.85 -18.35 -31.73
N ARG A 38 0.38 -19.59 -31.51
CA ARG A 38 -0.41 -20.04 -30.35
C ARG A 38 0.49 -20.82 -29.39
N SER A 39 0.25 -20.65 -28.09
CA SER A 39 0.36 -21.70 -27.06
C SER A 39 -0.60 -21.38 -25.90
N PRO A 40 -1.07 -22.38 -25.14
CA PRO A 40 -2.50 -22.54 -24.84
C PRO A 40 -2.95 -21.89 -23.53
N ALA A 41 -4.17 -21.34 -23.57
CA ALA A 41 -4.92 -20.85 -22.43
C ALA A 41 -5.77 -21.97 -21.80
N ILE A 42 -5.74 -22.05 -20.48
CA ILE A 42 -6.60 -22.88 -19.64
C ILE A 42 -8.03 -22.36 -19.74
N ALA A 43 -8.96 -23.27 -20.06
CA ALA A 43 -10.37 -23.00 -20.33
C ALA A 43 -11.12 -22.51 -19.08
N ARG A 44 -11.89 -21.42 -19.24
CA ARG A 44 -12.91 -20.96 -18.29
C ARG A 44 -14.26 -21.56 -18.69
N SER A 45 -14.91 -22.27 -17.77
CA SER A 45 -16.33 -22.61 -17.87
C SER A 45 -17.14 -21.64 -17.01
N GLN A 46 -18.07 -20.91 -17.62
CA GLN A 46 -19.16 -20.24 -16.92
C GLN A 46 -20.45 -20.64 -17.63
N ARG A 47 -21.36 -21.28 -16.88
CA ARG A 47 -22.76 -21.46 -17.27
C ARG A 47 -23.57 -20.34 -16.61
N PRO A 48 -24.49 -19.66 -17.29
CA PRO A 48 -25.46 -18.79 -16.66
C PRO A 48 -26.70 -19.61 -16.25
N VAL A 49 -27.21 -19.37 -15.04
CA VAL A 49 -28.53 -19.81 -14.60
C VAL A 49 -29.45 -18.59 -14.66
N LEU A 50 -30.48 -18.68 -15.50
CA LEU A 50 -31.66 -17.80 -15.49
C LEU A 50 -32.52 -18.11 -14.26
N ALA A 51 -33.06 -17.07 -13.61
CA ALA A 51 -34.32 -17.16 -12.89
C ALA A 51 -35.06 -15.81 -12.98
N LEU A 52 -36.28 -15.91 -13.52
CA LEU A 52 -37.32 -14.88 -13.60
C LEU A 52 -37.98 -14.70 -12.23
N ALA A 53 -38.43 -13.48 -11.92
CA ALA A 53 -39.67 -13.23 -11.20
C ALA A 53 -40.13 -11.78 -11.42
N GLU A 54 -41.27 -11.64 -12.10
CA GLU A 54 -42.09 -10.44 -12.22
C GLU A 54 -42.85 -10.18 -10.90
N HIS A 55 -43.11 -8.91 -10.56
CA HIS A 55 -44.44 -8.44 -10.15
C HIS A 55 -44.54 -6.90 -10.20
N ALA A 56 -45.60 -6.45 -10.86
CA ALA A 56 -46.11 -5.07 -10.97
C ALA A 56 -46.76 -4.61 -9.64
N GLY A 57 -46.56 -3.39 -9.15
CA GLY A 57 -47.38 -2.18 -9.40
C GLY A 57 -48.17 -1.81 -8.11
N PRO A 58 -48.77 -0.60 -7.95
CA PRO A 58 -48.87 0.54 -8.87
C PRO A 58 -48.47 1.92 -8.30
N GLU A 59 -48.48 2.90 -9.20
CA GLU A 59 -48.36 4.36 -9.02
C GLU A 59 -49.50 4.99 -8.20
N VAL A 60 -49.22 6.11 -7.51
CA VAL A 60 -50.13 7.28 -7.43
C VAL A 60 -49.31 8.59 -7.47
N ALA A 61 -49.84 9.54 -8.23
CA ALA A 61 -49.28 10.82 -8.64
C ALA A 61 -49.37 11.96 -7.59
N GLY A 62 -48.63 13.05 -7.84
CA GLY A 62 -49.16 14.41 -7.64
C GLY A 62 -48.26 15.44 -6.95
N GLY A 63 -47.82 16.45 -7.72
CA GLY A 63 -47.71 17.84 -7.26
C GLY A 63 -46.32 18.37 -6.86
N GLY A 64 -45.70 19.18 -7.72
CA GLY A 64 -44.83 20.30 -7.30
C GLY A 64 -45.60 21.62 -7.39
N PRO A 65 -44.95 22.80 -7.35
CA PRO A 65 -43.66 23.16 -6.72
C PRO A 65 -43.81 24.35 -5.72
N ASP A 66 -42.89 24.54 -4.78
CA ASP A 66 -42.69 25.89 -4.20
C ASP A 66 -41.20 26.23 -4.11
N SER A 67 -40.93 27.41 -4.66
CA SER A 67 -39.67 28.08 -4.85
C SER A 67 -39.45 29.07 -3.70
N ARG A 68 -38.44 28.85 -2.85
CA ARG A 68 -37.83 29.94 -2.08
C ARG A 68 -36.31 29.84 -2.10
N LYS A 69 -35.73 30.53 -3.08
CA LYS A 69 -34.32 30.93 -3.05
C LYS A 69 -34.18 32.12 -2.10
N GLY A 70 -33.78 31.84 -0.86
CA GLY A 70 -33.25 32.84 0.06
C GLY A 70 -31.77 33.09 -0.25
N CYS A 71 -31.48 34.24 -0.83
CA CYS A 71 -30.13 34.79 -0.92
C CYS A 71 -29.70 35.25 0.49
N PHE A 72 -28.71 34.59 1.09
CA PHE A 72 -27.91 35.18 2.16
C PHE A 72 -26.44 34.89 1.86
N GLY A 73 -25.79 35.88 1.26
CA GLY A 73 -24.34 35.94 1.23
C GLY A 73 -23.83 36.26 2.63
N LEU A 74 -23.00 35.38 3.20
CA LEU A 74 -22.16 35.75 4.32
C LEU A 74 -20.69 35.60 3.91
N ARG A 75 -20.01 36.75 3.97
CA ARG A 75 -18.58 36.95 3.75
C ARG A 75 -17.78 36.03 4.67
N ILE A 76 -16.92 35.19 4.09
CA ILE A 76 -15.85 34.50 4.84
C ILE A 76 -14.78 35.55 5.15
N GLY A 77 -14.88 36.16 6.32
CA GLY A 77 -13.82 36.99 6.88
C GLY A 77 -12.64 36.11 7.27
N ARG A 78 -11.48 36.32 6.64
CA ARG A 78 -10.20 35.79 7.11
C ARG A 78 -9.90 36.38 8.49
N CYS A 79 -10.04 35.57 9.54
CA CYS A 79 -9.53 35.91 10.86
C CYS A 79 -8.06 35.50 10.93
N SER A 80 -7.19 36.40 10.49
CA SER A 80 -5.75 36.34 10.73
C SER A 80 -5.46 37.06 12.06
N ARG A 81 -5.37 36.28 13.14
CA ARG A 81 -4.67 36.67 14.37
C ARG A 81 -3.65 35.58 14.72
N PRO A 82 -2.35 35.88 14.79
CA PRO A 82 -1.37 34.96 15.35
C PRO A 82 -1.59 34.84 16.87
N LEU A 83 -1.59 33.60 17.37
CA LEU A 83 -1.59 33.32 18.81
C LEU A 83 -0.32 33.87 19.46
N ALA A 84 -0.48 34.57 20.57
CA ALA A 84 0.61 35.01 21.43
C ALA A 84 1.31 33.80 22.09
N PRO A 85 2.65 33.82 22.26
CA PRO A 85 3.35 32.76 22.95
C PRO A 85 3.06 32.78 24.46
N LEU A 86 2.87 31.60 25.05
CA LEU A 86 2.77 31.38 26.50
C LEU A 86 4.11 31.71 27.20
N PRO A 87 4.09 32.18 28.46
CA PRO A 87 5.32 32.60 29.15
C PRO A 87 6.20 31.40 29.51
N GLU A 88 7.50 31.54 29.25
CA GLU A 88 8.55 30.61 29.64
C GLU A 88 8.62 30.46 31.17
N ALA A 89 8.55 29.22 31.65
CA ALA A 89 8.89 28.89 33.03
C ALA A 89 10.41 29.04 33.22
N LYS A 90 10.84 30.14 33.85
CA LYS A 90 12.22 30.32 34.30
C LYS A 90 12.51 29.40 35.49
N THR A 91 13.16 28.27 35.25
CA THR A 91 13.92 27.57 36.29
C THR A 91 15.31 28.19 36.39
N SER A 92 15.47 29.17 37.27
CA SER A 92 16.79 29.72 37.61
C SER A 92 17.59 28.69 38.42
N LEU A 93 18.63 28.11 37.82
CA LEU A 93 19.71 27.46 38.56
C LEU A 93 20.57 28.54 39.26
N PRO A 94 21.11 28.27 40.47
CA PRO A 94 21.93 29.23 41.19
C PRO A 94 23.27 29.49 40.48
N PRO A 95 23.82 30.72 40.56
CA PRO A 95 25.06 31.09 39.89
C PRO A 95 26.25 30.53 40.67
N GLY A 96 26.91 29.49 40.16
CA GLY A 96 28.08 28.95 40.88
C GLY A 96 28.77 27.71 40.32
N CYS A 97 28.46 27.21 39.13
CA CYS A 97 29.17 26.06 38.57
C CYS A 97 29.66 26.35 37.15
N ARG A 98 30.88 26.92 37.05
CA ARG A 98 31.65 26.86 35.80
C ARG A 98 32.50 25.58 35.85
N SER A 99 32.67 25.00 34.66
CA SER A 99 33.53 23.89 34.27
C SER A 99 33.21 22.52 34.86
N CYS A 100 32.58 21.68 34.03
CA CYS A 100 32.92 20.27 33.83
C CYS A 100 32.11 19.74 32.61
N GLU A 101 32.19 20.41 31.46
CA GLU A 101 31.84 19.77 30.19
C GLU A 101 33.08 18.99 29.75
N ASN A 102 32.93 17.66 29.59
CA ASN A 102 33.95 16.66 29.25
C ASN A 102 34.55 15.87 30.43
N SER A 103 33.68 15.24 31.23
CA SER A 103 34.10 14.10 32.05
C SER A 103 34.14 12.83 31.17
N PRO A 104 35.16 11.96 31.27
CA PRO A 104 35.19 10.65 30.59
C PRO A 104 33.99 9.74 30.95
N LEU A 105 33.27 10.06 32.02
CA LEU A 105 32.08 9.33 32.47
C LEU A 105 30.82 9.65 31.63
N ASP A 106 30.78 10.78 30.90
CA ASP A 106 29.64 11.10 30.01
C ASP A 106 29.59 10.18 28.77
N LEU A 107 30.74 9.66 28.35
CA LEU A 107 30.85 8.64 27.29
C LEU A 107 30.28 7.28 27.70
N LEU A 108 30.20 6.99 29.00
CA LEU A 108 29.58 5.77 29.53
C LEU A 108 28.06 5.91 29.69
N ALA A 109 27.55 7.15 29.68
CA ALA A 109 26.11 7.46 29.70
C ALA A 109 25.51 7.66 28.30
N THR A 110 26.32 7.91 27.27
CA THR A 110 25.83 7.85 25.88
C THR A 110 25.27 6.46 25.61
N PRO A 111 24.03 6.33 25.11
CA PRO A 111 23.54 5.07 24.57
C PRO A 111 24.61 4.53 23.62
N TRP A 112 24.96 3.24 23.70
CA TRP A 112 26.03 2.64 22.87
C TRP A 112 25.88 2.92 21.36
N ARG A 113 24.69 3.34 20.90
CA ARG A 113 24.38 3.78 19.52
C ARG A 113 24.95 5.16 19.14
N ASP A 114 25.25 6.02 20.11
CA ASP A 114 25.68 7.40 19.87
C ASP A 114 27.20 7.58 19.80
N LEU A 115 27.96 6.50 19.99
CA LEU A 115 29.43 6.50 19.88
C LEU A 115 29.88 6.89 18.45
N PRO A 116 30.97 7.66 18.29
CA PRO A 116 31.43 8.17 16.99
C PRO A 116 31.73 7.08 15.94
N VAL A 117 32.25 5.92 16.38
CA VAL A 117 32.58 4.79 15.51
C VAL A 117 31.33 4.22 14.81
N HIS A 118 30.19 4.21 15.50
CA HIS A 118 28.91 3.77 14.92
C HIS A 118 28.38 4.77 13.90
N LYS A 119 28.59 6.08 14.11
CA LYS A 119 28.17 7.12 13.15
C LYS A 119 28.94 7.04 11.83
N SER A 120 30.26 6.82 11.87
CA SER A 120 31.08 6.67 10.65
C SER A 120 30.76 5.38 9.90
N LEU A 121 30.58 4.25 10.61
CA LEU A 121 30.17 2.99 9.99
C LEU A 121 28.77 3.11 9.38
N ASP A 122 27.81 3.70 10.08
CA ASP A 122 26.46 3.92 9.56
C ASP A 122 26.47 4.80 8.32
N TYR A 123 27.32 5.82 8.30
CA TYR A 123 27.50 6.67 7.13
C TYR A 123 28.14 5.91 5.96
N LEU A 124 29.16 5.07 6.21
CA LEU A 124 29.76 4.22 5.19
C LEU A 124 28.73 3.25 4.59
N VAL A 125 27.93 2.58 5.42
CA VAL A 125 26.83 1.72 4.97
C VAL A 125 25.85 2.50 4.10
N TYR A 126 25.49 3.72 4.52
CA TYR A 126 24.66 4.61 3.72
C TYR A 126 25.30 4.95 2.36
N MET A 127 26.59 5.28 2.32
CA MET A 127 27.32 5.54 1.07
C MET A 127 27.35 4.33 0.15
N LEU A 128 27.54 3.12 0.68
CA LEU A 128 27.49 1.89 -0.11
C LEU A 128 26.09 1.64 -0.69
N VAL A 129 25.03 1.87 0.09
CA VAL A 129 23.64 1.79 -0.40
C VAL A 129 23.39 2.83 -1.49
N ARG A 130 23.88 4.06 -1.33
CA ARG A 130 23.75 5.12 -2.34
C ARG A 130 24.49 4.77 -3.63
N LEU A 131 25.71 4.25 -3.52
CA LEU A 131 26.47 3.76 -4.67
C LEU A 131 25.74 2.63 -5.38
N PHE A 132 25.21 1.66 -4.62
CA PHE A 132 24.41 0.57 -5.17
C PHE A 132 23.18 1.07 -5.94
N ILE A 133 22.44 2.04 -5.37
CA ILE A 133 21.29 2.66 -6.05
C ILE A 133 21.74 3.38 -7.34
N CYS A 134 22.86 4.09 -7.33
CA CYS A 134 23.40 4.73 -8.53
C CYS A 134 23.75 3.70 -9.62
N VAL A 135 24.37 2.58 -9.25
CA VAL A 135 24.66 1.48 -10.18
C VAL A 135 23.37 0.91 -10.76
N VAL A 136 22.38 0.61 -9.90
CA VAL A 136 21.06 0.13 -10.33
C VAL A 136 20.41 1.11 -11.30
N GLN A 137 20.43 2.42 -11.00
CA GLN A 137 19.83 3.44 -11.85
C GLN A 137 20.56 3.64 -13.19
N ALA A 138 21.84 3.27 -13.28
CA ALA A 138 22.61 3.29 -14.53
C ALA A 138 22.30 2.08 -15.43
N ILE A 139 21.79 0.98 -14.86
CA ILE A 139 21.42 -0.22 -15.61
C ILE A 139 20.15 0.06 -16.42
N ARG A 140 20.17 -0.34 -17.70
CA ARG A 140 18.98 -0.32 -18.55
C ARG A 140 17.99 -1.37 -18.06
N MET A 141 16.69 -1.07 -18.15
CA MET A 141 15.65 -1.98 -17.66
C MET A 141 15.65 -3.33 -18.38
N GLU A 142 16.07 -3.36 -19.65
CA GLU A 142 16.24 -4.60 -20.42
C GLU A 142 17.34 -5.49 -19.80
N THR A 143 18.51 -4.92 -19.50
CA THR A 143 19.61 -5.62 -18.80
C THR A 143 19.21 -6.02 -17.38
N GLY A 144 18.44 -5.17 -16.70
CA GLY A 144 17.88 -5.44 -15.38
C GLY A 144 17.00 -6.70 -15.34
N GLN A 145 16.29 -7.03 -16.43
CA GLN A 145 15.51 -8.26 -16.51
C GLN A 145 16.39 -9.50 -16.56
N VAL A 146 17.45 -9.49 -17.37
CA VAL A 146 18.40 -10.61 -17.45
C VAL A 146 19.09 -10.81 -16.10
N LEU A 147 19.48 -9.72 -15.44
CA LEU A 147 20.02 -9.76 -14.09
C LEU A 147 19.00 -10.33 -13.09
N ALA A 148 17.72 -9.96 -13.20
CA ALA A 148 16.66 -10.49 -12.35
C ALA A 148 16.46 -11.99 -12.56
N ASP A 149 16.51 -12.49 -13.80
CA ASP A 149 16.43 -13.92 -14.10
C ASP A 149 17.59 -14.69 -13.47
N TRP A 150 18.81 -14.18 -13.61
CA TRP A 150 20.01 -14.78 -13.03
C TRP A 150 19.99 -14.78 -11.50
N LEU A 151 19.66 -13.63 -10.87
CA LEU A 151 19.54 -13.52 -9.42
C LEU A 151 18.39 -14.37 -8.87
N ALA A 152 17.30 -14.52 -9.62
CA ALA A 152 16.20 -15.38 -9.23
C ALA A 152 16.60 -16.86 -9.22
N TRP A 153 17.31 -17.31 -10.25
CA TRP A 153 17.89 -18.65 -10.29
C TRP A 153 18.87 -18.86 -9.12
N LEU A 154 19.79 -17.91 -8.89
CA LEU A 154 20.75 -17.99 -7.80
C LEU A 154 20.05 -18.09 -6.42
N ALA A 155 19.07 -17.21 -6.16
CA ALA A 155 18.34 -17.19 -4.90
C ALA A 155 17.48 -18.44 -4.69
N CYS A 156 16.79 -18.90 -5.73
CA CYS A 156 15.81 -20.00 -5.65
C CYS A 156 16.46 -21.38 -5.72
N ASP A 157 17.40 -21.58 -6.64
CA ASP A 157 17.90 -22.91 -7.02
C ASP A 157 19.22 -23.28 -6.36
N VAL A 158 20.14 -22.31 -6.27
CA VAL A 158 21.49 -22.51 -5.74
C VAL A 158 21.52 -22.25 -4.23
N LEU A 159 21.21 -21.02 -3.81
CA LEU A 159 21.25 -20.60 -2.41
C LEU A 159 20.04 -21.06 -1.61
N ARG A 160 18.93 -21.37 -2.31
CA ARG A 160 17.65 -21.82 -1.72
C ARG A 160 17.18 -20.91 -0.58
N LEU A 161 17.29 -19.60 -0.79
CA LEU A 161 16.95 -18.58 0.20
C LEU A 161 15.50 -18.77 0.66
N ARG A 162 15.33 -19.09 1.95
CA ARG A 162 14.02 -19.40 2.55
C ARG A 162 13.20 -20.46 1.78
N GLY A 163 13.83 -21.35 1.02
CA GLY A 163 13.15 -22.30 0.14
C GLY A 163 12.08 -23.14 0.86
N LYS A 164 12.36 -23.60 2.09
CA LYS A 164 11.37 -24.33 2.92
C LYS A 164 10.12 -23.50 3.23
N VAL A 165 10.30 -22.23 3.62
CA VAL A 165 9.17 -21.34 3.96
C VAL A 165 8.34 -21.05 2.71
N VAL A 166 9.00 -20.82 1.57
CA VAL A 166 8.32 -20.54 0.31
C VAL A 166 7.52 -21.76 -0.15
N ASP A 167 8.14 -22.96 -0.14
CA ASP A 167 7.46 -24.19 -0.55
C ASP A 167 6.29 -24.55 0.38
N GLU A 168 6.46 -24.47 1.70
CA GLU A 168 5.37 -24.69 2.69
C GLU A 168 4.20 -23.71 2.46
N ASN A 169 4.50 -22.44 2.18
CA ASN A 169 3.48 -21.44 1.91
C ASN A 169 2.74 -21.71 0.59
N LEU A 170 3.47 -22.07 -0.47
CA LEU A 170 2.91 -22.33 -1.80
C LEU A 170 2.12 -23.64 -1.82
N GLU A 171 2.60 -24.69 -1.16
CA GLU A 171 1.89 -25.97 -1.02
C GLU A 171 0.56 -25.79 -0.30
N HIS A 172 0.54 -24.93 0.72
CA HIS A 172 -0.70 -24.60 1.42
C HIS A 172 -1.65 -23.76 0.56
N ALA A 173 -1.12 -22.73 -0.12
CA ALA A 173 -1.93 -21.78 -0.88
C ALA A 173 -2.47 -22.35 -2.21
N PHE A 174 -1.70 -23.24 -2.82
CA PHE A 174 -1.94 -23.86 -4.12
C PHE A 174 -1.65 -25.37 -4.04
N PRO A 175 -2.47 -26.14 -3.30
CA PRO A 175 -2.28 -27.58 -3.11
C PRO A 175 -2.37 -28.38 -4.42
N GLU A 176 -2.96 -27.80 -5.46
CA GLU A 176 -3.03 -28.35 -6.80
C GLU A 176 -1.69 -28.35 -7.55
N LEU A 177 -0.72 -27.53 -7.13
CA LEU A 177 0.58 -27.42 -7.78
C LEU A 177 1.54 -28.49 -7.26
N ASP A 178 2.18 -29.19 -8.20
CA ASP A 178 3.26 -30.11 -7.85
C ASP A 178 4.53 -29.37 -7.41
N ARG A 179 5.52 -30.12 -6.92
CA ARG A 179 6.78 -29.54 -6.42
C ARG A 179 7.56 -28.77 -7.49
N ALA A 180 7.53 -29.21 -8.74
CA ALA A 180 8.23 -28.55 -9.83
C ALA A 180 7.54 -27.23 -10.22
N GLU A 181 6.21 -27.23 -10.26
CA GLU A 181 5.37 -26.06 -10.48
C GLU A 181 5.53 -25.03 -9.36
N ARG A 182 5.51 -25.46 -8.09
CA ARG A 182 5.79 -24.59 -6.94
C ARG A 182 7.19 -23.99 -6.99
N ARG A 183 8.20 -24.76 -7.36
CA ARG A 183 9.57 -24.25 -7.56
C ARG A 183 9.64 -23.24 -8.70
N SER A 184 8.92 -23.48 -9.80
CA SER A 184 8.82 -22.55 -10.92
C SER A 184 8.16 -21.23 -10.50
N LEU A 185 7.06 -21.30 -9.73
CA LEU A 185 6.39 -20.15 -9.15
C LEU A 185 7.29 -19.39 -8.16
N ALA A 186 8.02 -20.10 -7.30
CA ALA A 186 9.01 -19.51 -6.39
C ALA A 186 10.12 -18.76 -7.14
N ARG A 187 10.62 -19.29 -8.27
CA ARG A 187 11.61 -18.60 -9.10
C ARG A 187 11.02 -17.33 -9.72
N ARG A 188 9.79 -17.38 -10.26
CA ARG A 188 9.10 -16.19 -10.78
C ARG A 188 8.89 -15.13 -9.69
N MET A 189 8.60 -15.55 -8.46
CA MET A 189 8.55 -14.65 -7.31
C MET A 189 9.90 -14.00 -7.02
N TRP A 190 11.00 -14.76 -6.96
CA TRP A 190 12.32 -14.15 -6.77
C TRP A 190 12.68 -13.16 -7.88
N ARG A 191 12.35 -13.48 -9.14
CA ARG A 191 12.49 -12.54 -10.26
C ARG A 191 11.67 -11.29 -10.03
N HIS A 192 10.43 -11.43 -9.57
CA HIS A 192 9.55 -10.30 -9.25
C HIS A 192 10.15 -9.40 -8.17
N LEU A 193 10.70 -9.98 -7.09
CA LEU A 193 11.33 -9.23 -5.98
C LEU A 193 12.56 -8.44 -6.45
N VAL A 194 13.40 -9.03 -7.29
CA VAL A 194 14.55 -8.32 -7.85
C VAL A 194 14.09 -7.16 -8.72
N LEU A 195 13.14 -7.40 -9.63
CA LEU A 195 12.57 -6.35 -10.46
C LEU A 195 11.90 -5.25 -9.64
N LEU A 196 11.25 -5.57 -8.51
CA LEU A 196 10.64 -4.58 -7.63
C LEU A 196 11.71 -3.60 -7.13
N VAL A 197 12.87 -4.09 -6.68
CA VAL A 197 13.98 -3.24 -6.23
C VAL A 197 14.49 -2.34 -7.36
N LEU A 198 14.67 -2.89 -8.56
CA LEU A 198 15.11 -2.11 -9.73
C LEU A 198 14.08 -1.02 -10.07
N GLU A 199 12.81 -1.37 -10.12
CA GLU A 199 11.72 -0.43 -10.43
C GLU A 199 11.64 0.70 -9.41
N VAL A 200 11.64 0.39 -8.12
CA VAL A 200 11.60 1.40 -7.04
C VAL A 200 12.76 2.40 -7.19
N ALA A 201 13.96 1.92 -7.53
CA ALA A 201 15.10 2.79 -7.77
C ALA A 201 14.92 3.70 -9.01
N HIS A 202 14.23 3.23 -10.06
CA HIS A 202 14.01 4.00 -11.29
C HIS A 202 12.79 4.93 -11.26
N VAL A 203 11.78 4.64 -10.44
CA VAL A 203 10.49 5.35 -10.43
C VAL A 203 10.64 6.87 -10.32
N PRO A 204 11.40 7.45 -9.36
CA PRO A 204 11.54 8.91 -9.26
C PRO A 204 12.17 9.58 -10.48
N ARG A 205 12.90 8.84 -11.31
CA ARG A 205 13.55 9.38 -12.52
C ARG A 205 12.66 9.23 -13.76
N LYS A 206 11.73 8.26 -13.76
CA LYS A 206 10.96 7.88 -14.95
C LYS A 206 9.48 8.24 -14.88
N ILE A 207 8.88 8.28 -13.69
CA ILE A 207 7.45 8.52 -13.50
C ILE A 207 7.25 9.88 -12.84
N HIS A 208 6.63 10.78 -13.59
CA HIS A 208 6.34 12.17 -13.25
C HIS A 208 4.87 12.50 -13.51
N GLU A 209 4.39 13.62 -12.97
CA GLU A 209 3.00 14.06 -13.11
C GLU A 209 2.54 14.15 -14.58
N THR A 210 3.46 14.50 -15.47
CA THR A 210 3.19 14.69 -16.90
C THR A 210 3.17 13.39 -17.71
N ASN A 211 3.75 12.29 -17.22
CA ASN A 211 3.94 11.07 -18.01
C ASN A 211 3.46 9.78 -17.35
N TRP A 212 2.98 9.82 -16.10
CA TRP A 212 2.64 8.60 -15.34
C TRP A 212 1.66 7.66 -16.07
N ARG A 213 0.76 8.19 -16.89
CA ARG A 213 -0.23 7.43 -17.69
C ARG A 213 0.42 6.48 -18.71
N GLN A 214 1.67 6.73 -19.10
CA GLN A 214 2.45 5.85 -19.98
C GLN A 214 2.92 4.57 -19.26
N HIS A 215 2.99 4.64 -17.93
CA HIS A 215 3.49 3.61 -17.04
C HIS A 215 2.39 2.91 -16.25
N VAL A 216 1.32 3.62 -15.86
CA VAL A 216 0.31 3.09 -14.95
C VAL A 216 -1.10 3.18 -15.54
N ARG A 217 -1.81 2.05 -15.49
CA ARG A 217 -3.26 1.97 -15.74
C ARG A 217 -4.01 2.02 -14.42
N LEU A 218 -5.14 2.71 -14.40
CA LEU A 218 -6.02 2.75 -13.23
C LEU A 218 -7.24 1.86 -13.49
N ARG A 219 -7.56 0.97 -12.55
CA ARG A 219 -8.71 0.07 -12.63
C ARG A 219 -9.57 0.20 -11.37
N ASN A 220 -10.87 0.39 -11.59
CA ASN A 220 -11.88 0.50 -10.53
C ASN A 220 -11.59 1.59 -9.49
N VAL A 221 -10.85 2.64 -9.84
CA VAL A 221 -10.42 3.67 -8.87
C VAL A 221 -11.50 4.68 -8.49
N ALA A 222 -12.60 4.78 -9.26
CA ALA A 222 -13.60 5.82 -9.07
C ALA A 222 -14.23 5.84 -7.66
N PRO A 223 -14.61 4.71 -7.04
CA PRO A 223 -15.09 4.70 -5.66
C PRO A 223 -14.06 5.25 -4.66
N LEU A 224 -12.79 4.90 -4.83
CA LEU A 224 -11.71 5.41 -3.97
C LEU A 224 -11.50 6.92 -4.17
N MET A 225 -11.55 7.40 -5.41
CA MET A 225 -11.45 8.84 -5.68
C MET A 225 -12.59 9.62 -5.01
N ARG A 226 -13.81 9.07 -4.97
CA ARG A 226 -14.92 9.69 -4.22
C ARG A 226 -14.63 9.72 -2.73
N ALA A 227 -14.11 8.63 -2.16
CA ALA A 227 -13.76 8.58 -0.75
C ALA A 227 -12.68 9.61 -0.37
N PHE A 228 -11.70 9.87 -1.25
CA PHE A 228 -10.69 10.92 -1.03
C PHE A 228 -11.22 12.35 -1.13
N LEU A 229 -12.39 12.56 -1.74
CA LEU A 229 -13.02 13.88 -1.86
C LEU A 229 -14.07 14.13 -0.77
N ASP A 230 -14.32 13.15 0.10
CA ASP A 230 -15.12 13.28 1.31
C ASP A 230 -14.25 13.84 2.45
N ASP A 231 -14.86 14.43 3.48
CA ASP A 231 -14.17 14.98 4.65
C ASP A 231 -13.79 13.88 5.67
N ARG A 232 -14.16 12.63 5.39
CA ARG A 232 -13.92 11.47 6.25
C ARG A 232 -12.54 10.86 6.01
N PRO A 233 -11.94 10.25 7.05
CA PRO A 233 -10.70 9.51 6.88
C PRO A 233 -10.89 8.30 5.98
N VAL A 234 -9.82 7.89 5.30
CA VAL A 234 -9.81 6.69 4.43
C VAL A 234 -8.74 5.72 4.91
N VAL A 235 -9.09 4.43 4.94
CA VAL A 235 -8.16 3.34 5.26
C VAL A 235 -7.84 2.53 4.01
N LEU A 236 -6.60 2.59 3.56
CA LEU A 236 -6.09 1.75 2.48
C LEU A 236 -5.44 0.49 3.05
N VAL A 237 -5.86 -0.66 2.52
CA VAL A 237 -5.27 -1.96 2.83
C VAL A 237 -4.60 -2.52 1.59
N THR A 238 -3.35 -2.94 1.77
CA THR A 238 -2.60 -3.66 0.75
C THR A 238 -1.81 -4.81 1.38
N GLY A 239 -1.01 -5.51 0.58
CA GLY A 239 -0.04 -6.49 1.04
C GLY A 239 1.32 -6.26 0.39
N HIS A 240 2.29 -7.09 0.74
CA HIS A 240 3.55 -7.21 0.02
C HIS A 240 3.28 -7.96 -1.30
N PHE A 241 2.46 -7.33 -2.15
CA PHE A 241 1.92 -7.84 -3.39
C PHE A 241 2.09 -6.79 -4.49
N GLY A 242 2.59 -7.22 -5.63
CA GLY A 242 2.96 -6.30 -6.70
C GLY A 242 4.05 -5.33 -6.24
N ASN A 243 4.04 -4.13 -6.80
CA ASN A 243 4.92 -3.04 -6.43
C ASN A 243 4.16 -2.01 -5.56
N PHE A 244 3.99 -2.35 -4.28
CA PHE A 244 3.28 -1.49 -3.32
C PHE A 244 3.94 -0.12 -3.09
N GLU A 245 5.27 -0.01 -3.26
CA GLU A 245 5.98 1.28 -3.22
C GLU A 245 5.58 2.20 -4.38
N VAL A 246 5.41 1.65 -5.59
CA VAL A 246 4.88 2.41 -6.73
C VAL A 246 3.45 2.87 -6.48
N GLY A 247 2.63 2.05 -5.82
CA GLY A 247 1.28 2.45 -5.42
C GLY A 247 1.27 3.67 -4.49
N GLY A 248 2.12 3.66 -3.45
CA GLY A 248 2.28 4.81 -2.56
C GLY A 248 2.83 6.05 -3.26
N TYR A 249 3.87 5.87 -4.08
CA TYR A 249 4.46 6.96 -4.87
C TYR A 249 3.43 7.63 -5.79
N LEU A 250 2.62 6.83 -6.49
CA LEU A 250 1.61 7.32 -7.44
C LEU A 250 0.46 8.04 -6.75
N LEU A 251 -0.04 7.55 -5.61
CA LEU A 251 -1.08 8.26 -4.85
C LEU A 251 -0.61 9.67 -4.48
N GLY A 252 0.62 9.76 -3.95
CA GLY A 252 1.24 11.03 -3.65
C GLY A 252 1.39 11.93 -4.88
N LEU A 253 1.89 11.37 -6.00
CA LEU A 253 2.05 12.09 -7.27
C LEU A 253 0.72 12.63 -7.82
N LEU A 254 -0.40 11.96 -7.52
CA LEU A 254 -1.75 12.37 -7.90
C LEU A 254 -2.39 13.35 -6.90
N GLY A 255 -1.65 13.78 -5.87
CA GLY A 255 -2.11 14.75 -4.88
C GLY A 255 -2.86 14.14 -3.69
N PHE A 256 -2.79 12.81 -3.49
CA PHE A 256 -3.43 12.12 -2.38
C PHE A 256 -2.39 11.71 -1.33
N PRO A 257 -2.15 12.52 -0.28
CA PRO A 257 -1.17 12.19 0.74
C PRO A 257 -1.61 10.96 1.54
N THR A 258 -0.66 10.09 1.86
CA THR A 258 -0.93 8.85 2.61
C THR A 258 0.01 8.72 3.80
N HIS A 259 -0.48 8.09 4.87
CA HIS A 259 0.27 7.87 6.10
C HIS A 259 0.45 6.37 6.32
N SER A 260 1.69 5.90 6.33
CA SER A 260 2.00 4.47 6.46
C SER A 260 2.77 4.17 7.72
N VAL A 261 2.37 3.12 8.43
CA VAL A 261 3.07 2.68 9.64
C VAL A 261 4.30 1.85 9.25
N ALA A 262 5.48 2.34 9.61
CA ALA A 262 6.75 1.68 9.30
C ALA A 262 7.65 1.57 10.54
N ARG A 263 8.53 0.57 10.55
CA ARG A 263 9.60 0.51 11.56
C ARG A 263 10.69 1.50 11.16
N THR A 264 11.06 2.40 12.07
CA THR A 264 12.26 3.25 11.95
C THR A 264 13.50 2.38 11.77
N LEU A 265 14.32 2.67 10.76
CA LEU A 265 15.55 1.93 10.51
C LEU A 265 16.56 2.24 11.61
N ASP A 266 17.35 1.23 12.00
CA ASP A 266 18.34 1.40 13.07
C ASP A 266 19.48 2.35 12.66
N ASN A 267 19.79 2.43 11.35
CA ASN A 267 20.74 3.38 10.77
C ASN A 267 20.01 4.66 10.37
N ARG A 268 20.36 5.78 11.02
CA ARG A 268 19.71 7.09 10.83
C ARG A 268 19.78 7.62 9.38
N TYR A 269 20.93 7.48 8.72
CA TYR A 269 21.11 8.02 7.37
C TYR A 269 20.26 7.29 6.34
N LEU A 270 20.12 5.97 6.51
CA LEU A 270 19.20 5.16 5.72
C LEU A 270 17.74 5.49 6.04
N ASN A 271 17.41 5.74 7.32
CA ASN A 271 16.07 6.17 7.71
C ASN A 271 15.70 7.50 7.03
N ASP A 272 16.54 8.52 7.14
CA ASP A 272 16.32 9.85 6.55
C ASP A 272 16.26 9.78 5.01
N PHE A 273 17.04 8.88 4.41
CA PHE A 273 16.95 8.64 2.97
C PHE A 273 15.62 8.01 2.57
N LEU A 274 15.15 7.00 3.30
CA LEU A 274 13.86 6.35 3.05
C LEU A 274 12.69 7.31 3.24
N GLU A 275 12.71 8.11 4.31
CA GLU A 275 11.71 9.14 4.59
C GLU A 275 11.67 10.19 3.48
N ARG A 276 12.82 10.68 3.02
CA ARG A 276 12.88 11.59 1.86
C ARG A 276 12.37 10.95 0.58
N PHE A 277 12.72 9.69 0.32
CA PHE A 277 12.27 8.97 -0.86
C PHE A 277 10.75 8.83 -0.91
N ARG A 278 10.13 8.37 0.19
CA ARG A 278 8.67 8.21 0.28
C ARG A 278 7.94 9.57 0.39
N GLY A 279 8.54 10.52 1.10
CA GLY A 279 8.04 11.88 1.24
C GLY A 279 8.11 12.71 -0.04
N ALA A 280 8.92 12.31 -1.03
CA ALA A 280 9.12 13.06 -2.27
C ALA A 280 7.82 13.34 -3.04
N THR A 281 6.81 12.47 -2.91
CA THR A 281 5.50 12.67 -3.52
C THR A 281 4.37 12.84 -2.50
N GLY A 282 4.65 12.92 -1.19
CA GLY A 282 3.63 13.16 -0.17
C GLY A 282 3.19 11.92 0.64
N GLN A 283 4.01 10.86 0.70
CA GLN A 283 3.82 9.80 1.69
C GLN A 283 4.52 10.14 3.00
N HIS A 284 3.79 10.01 4.11
CA HIS A 284 4.29 10.23 5.46
C HIS A 284 4.47 8.90 6.20
N LEU A 285 5.59 8.76 6.92
CA LEU A 285 5.88 7.56 7.70
C LEU A 285 5.59 7.80 9.18
N ILE A 286 4.72 6.95 9.74
CA ILE A 286 4.43 6.95 11.16
C ILE A 286 5.23 5.81 11.82
N PRO A 287 6.01 6.09 12.88
CA PRO A 287 6.76 5.06 13.58
C PRO A 287 5.86 3.99 14.18
N LYS A 288 6.16 2.72 13.91
CA LYS A 288 5.42 1.56 14.48
C LYS A 288 5.41 1.53 16.01
N LYS A 289 6.45 2.08 16.66
CA LYS A 289 6.52 2.23 18.12
C LYS A 289 6.26 3.68 18.47
N GLY A 290 5.30 3.94 19.36
CA GLY A 290 4.97 5.29 19.82
C GLY A 290 4.19 6.16 18.83
N GLY A 291 3.93 5.69 17.59
CA GLY A 291 3.17 6.46 16.61
C GLY A 291 1.65 6.29 16.67
N TYR A 292 1.08 5.67 17.71
CA TYR A 292 -0.37 5.44 17.78
C TYR A 292 -1.16 6.75 17.82
N ASP A 293 -0.70 7.73 18.61
CA ASP A 293 -1.37 9.03 18.71
C ASP A 293 -1.36 9.79 17.38
N GLN A 294 -0.30 9.65 16.58
CA GLN A 294 -0.23 10.20 15.23
C GLN A 294 -1.25 9.56 14.28
N ILE A 295 -1.51 8.25 14.42
CA ILE A 295 -2.55 7.57 13.63
C ILE A 295 -3.93 8.16 13.97
N LEU A 296 -4.22 8.34 15.26
CA LEU A 296 -5.48 8.94 15.70
C LEU A 296 -5.61 10.39 15.24
N GLU A 297 -4.53 11.17 15.27
CA GLU A 297 -4.51 12.55 14.76
C GLU A 297 -4.81 12.60 13.25
N VAL A 298 -4.18 11.73 12.46
CA VAL A 298 -4.41 11.64 11.02
C VAL A 298 -5.86 11.29 10.73
N LEU A 299 -6.40 10.25 11.38
CA LEU A 299 -7.79 9.83 11.17
C LEU A 299 -8.79 10.90 11.65
N GLY A 300 -8.51 11.55 12.78
CA GLY A 300 -9.35 12.62 13.34
C GLY A 300 -9.42 13.88 12.48
N ARG A 301 -8.45 14.08 11.58
CA ARG A 301 -8.44 15.18 10.60
C ARG A 301 -8.93 14.78 9.20
N GLY A 302 -9.52 13.60 9.05
CA GLY A 302 -9.97 13.10 7.74
C GLY A 302 -8.84 12.61 6.82
N GLY A 303 -7.66 12.32 7.38
CA GLY A 303 -6.50 11.88 6.59
C GLY A 303 -6.59 10.44 6.11
N THR A 304 -5.68 10.08 5.19
CA THR A 304 -5.59 8.71 4.64
C THR A 304 -4.50 7.90 5.34
N MET A 305 -4.88 6.76 5.91
CA MET A 305 -3.97 5.74 6.44
C MET A 305 -3.78 4.61 5.44
N ALA A 306 -2.55 4.12 5.28
CA ALA A 306 -2.22 3.00 4.40
C ALA A 306 -1.45 1.89 5.14
N PHE A 307 -1.97 0.67 5.10
CA PHE A 307 -1.44 -0.47 5.85
C PHE A 307 -1.10 -1.66 4.95
N LEU A 308 0.07 -2.25 5.20
CA LEU A 308 0.38 -3.61 4.74
C LEU A 308 -0.15 -4.62 5.76
N ALA A 309 -1.22 -5.33 5.41
CA ALA A 309 -1.99 -6.17 6.34
C ALA A 309 -1.54 -7.64 6.40
N ASP A 310 -0.62 -8.05 5.53
CA ASP A 310 -0.31 -9.44 5.21
C ASP A 310 0.81 -10.05 6.06
N GLN A 311 1.46 -9.29 6.93
CA GLN A 311 2.41 -9.86 7.88
C GLN A 311 1.73 -10.45 9.13
N ALA A 312 2.33 -11.50 9.70
CA ALA A 312 1.79 -12.14 10.90
C ALA A 312 1.81 -11.18 12.11
N ALA A 313 0.64 -10.86 12.65
CA ALA A 313 0.47 -9.91 13.76
C ALA A 313 0.83 -10.49 15.15
N GLY A 314 1.12 -11.80 15.22
CA GLY A 314 1.47 -12.49 16.45
C GLY A 314 0.26 -13.03 17.23
N PRO A 315 0.45 -13.58 18.44
CA PRO A 315 -0.60 -14.35 19.12
C PRO A 315 -1.89 -13.56 19.44
N LYS A 316 -1.77 -12.25 19.63
CA LYS A 316 -2.88 -11.33 19.97
C LYS A 316 -3.56 -10.70 18.73
N GLY A 317 -3.20 -11.14 17.52
CA GLY A 317 -3.84 -10.68 16.29
C GLY A 317 -5.28 -11.18 16.16
N CYS A 318 -6.01 -10.65 15.18
CA CYS A 318 -7.29 -11.21 14.75
C CYS A 318 -7.01 -12.45 13.89
N TRP A 319 -7.55 -13.59 14.28
CA TRP A 319 -7.40 -14.84 13.54
C TRP A 319 -8.52 -14.96 12.52
N VAL A 320 -8.13 -14.95 11.24
CA VAL A 320 -9.00 -15.05 10.08
C VAL A 320 -8.40 -16.01 9.07
N ASP A 321 -9.22 -16.54 8.16
CA ASP A 321 -8.75 -17.46 7.15
C ASP A 321 -8.04 -16.71 6.02
N PHE A 322 -6.88 -17.24 5.63
CA PHE A 322 -6.10 -16.78 4.50
C PHE A 322 -5.59 -18.02 3.76
N PHE A 323 -6.01 -18.18 2.50
CA PHE A 323 -5.88 -19.40 1.72
C PHE A 323 -6.43 -20.63 2.46
N GLY A 324 -7.57 -20.49 3.14
CA GLY A 324 -8.21 -21.60 3.86
C GLY A 324 -7.49 -22.06 5.14
N ARG A 325 -6.47 -21.33 5.61
CA ARG A 325 -5.81 -21.61 6.90
C ARG A 325 -5.83 -20.38 7.82
N PRO A 326 -6.07 -20.57 9.13
CA PRO A 326 -6.04 -19.49 10.09
C PRO A 326 -4.70 -18.75 10.11
N ALA A 327 -4.75 -17.45 9.86
CA ALA A 327 -3.62 -16.54 9.91
C ALA A 327 -3.89 -15.41 10.90
N SER A 328 -2.84 -14.99 11.62
CA SER A 328 -2.92 -13.87 12.54
C SER A 328 -2.72 -12.54 11.81
N THR A 329 -3.75 -11.69 11.83
CA THR A 329 -3.82 -10.41 11.12
C THR A 329 -3.93 -9.24 12.09
N TYR A 330 -3.48 -8.05 11.68
CA TYR A 330 -3.48 -6.86 12.53
C TYR A 330 -4.91 -6.32 12.72
N LYS A 331 -5.52 -6.66 13.86
CA LYS A 331 -6.87 -6.20 14.25
C LYS A 331 -7.02 -4.67 14.29
N ALA A 332 -5.92 -3.93 14.49
CA ALA A 332 -5.91 -2.48 14.55
C ALA A 332 -6.46 -1.83 13.28
N ILE A 333 -6.24 -2.44 12.10
CA ILE A 333 -6.71 -1.88 10.82
C ILE A 333 -8.24 -1.79 10.81
N ALA A 334 -8.91 -2.88 11.17
CA ALA A 334 -10.37 -2.92 11.24
C ALA A 334 -10.91 -2.07 12.40
N LEU A 335 -10.25 -2.09 13.56
CA LEU A 335 -10.66 -1.29 14.72
C LEU A 335 -10.65 0.21 14.40
N LEU A 336 -9.56 0.72 13.83
CA LEU A 336 -9.44 2.12 13.44
C LEU A 336 -10.47 2.52 12.38
N ALA A 337 -10.72 1.64 11.40
CA ALA A 337 -11.73 1.91 10.37
C ALA A 337 -13.15 2.01 10.96
N LEU A 338 -13.51 1.11 11.88
CA LEU A 338 -14.82 1.12 12.54
C LEU A 338 -14.97 2.30 13.51
N GLU A 339 -13.96 2.60 14.31
CA GLU A 339 -13.99 3.67 15.32
C GLU A 339 -14.10 5.07 14.71
N HIS A 340 -13.51 5.27 13.54
CA HIS A 340 -13.52 6.56 12.85
C HIS A 340 -14.53 6.63 11.69
N ASP A 341 -15.39 5.62 11.53
CA ASP A 341 -16.23 5.45 10.36
C ASP A 341 -15.45 5.73 9.05
N ALA A 342 -14.30 5.11 8.87
CA ALA A 342 -13.45 5.33 7.71
C ALA A 342 -13.79 4.30 6.61
N PRO A 343 -14.13 4.71 5.38
CA PRO A 343 -14.19 3.79 4.26
C PRO A 343 -12.86 3.06 4.09
N ILE A 344 -12.94 1.74 3.90
CA ILE A 344 -11.78 0.86 3.80
C ILE A 344 -11.69 0.25 2.40
N ALA A 345 -10.57 0.47 1.73
CA ALA A 345 -10.34 0.04 0.36
C ALA A 345 -9.16 -0.94 0.29
N VAL A 346 -9.36 -2.08 -0.38
CA VAL A 346 -8.26 -3.00 -0.69
C VAL A 346 -7.67 -2.62 -2.05
N CYS A 347 -6.43 -2.16 -2.04
CA CYS A 347 -5.75 -1.60 -3.21
C CYS A 347 -4.38 -2.24 -3.41
N TYR A 348 -3.95 -2.36 -4.65
CA TYR A 348 -2.61 -2.85 -5.00
C TYR A 348 -2.16 -2.32 -6.34
N ALA A 349 -0.84 -2.27 -6.55
CA ALA A 349 -0.24 -1.92 -7.82
C ALA A 349 0.52 -3.13 -8.35
N ARG A 350 -0.03 -3.84 -9.33
CA ARG A 350 0.61 -5.02 -9.91
C ARG A 350 1.42 -4.66 -11.15
N ARG A 351 2.54 -5.35 -11.37
CA ARG A 351 3.28 -5.27 -12.63
C ARG A 351 2.49 -6.00 -13.72
N LEU A 352 2.47 -5.46 -14.92
CA LEU A 352 1.85 -6.08 -16.09
C LEU A 352 2.89 -6.90 -16.88
N ASP A 353 2.86 -6.77 -18.20
CA ASP A 353 3.61 -7.53 -19.18
C ASP A 353 5.13 -7.33 -19.12
N ARG A 354 5.59 -6.17 -18.62
CA ARG A 354 7.01 -5.81 -18.59
C ARG A 354 7.31 -4.86 -17.43
N PRO A 355 8.59 -4.70 -17.03
CA PRO A 355 8.94 -3.77 -15.97
C PRO A 355 8.54 -2.33 -16.28
N MET A 356 8.28 -1.54 -15.26
CA MET A 356 7.80 -0.14 -15.36
C MET A 356 6.43 0.01 -16.04
N ARG A 357 5.65 -1.07 -16.12
CA ARG A 357 4.25 -1.07 -16.55
C ARG A 357 3.40 -1.68 -15.46
N PHE A 358 2.51 -0.88 -14.90
CA PHE A 358 1.73 -1.23 -13.73
C PHE A 358 0.23 -1.04 -13.98
N GLU A 359 -0.57 -1.76 -13.20
CA GLU A 359 -1.98 -1.50 -13.03
C GLU A 359 -2.25 -1.28 -11.54
N MET A 360 -2.73 -0.09 -11.20
CA MET A 360 -3.24 0.23 -9.88
C MET A 360 -4.71 -0.14 -9.84
N VAL A 361 -5.05 -1.06 -8.94
CA VAL A 361 -6.38 -1.65 -8.83
C VAL A 361 -6.93 -1.34 -7.45
N VAL A 362 -8.17 -0.86 -7.41
CA VAL A 362 -9.02 -0.96 -6.22
C VAL A 362 -9.83 -2.24 -6.37
N SER A 363 -9.53 -3.24 -5.55
CA SER A 363 -10.22 -4.53 -5.55
C SER A 363 -11.69 -4.32 -5.18
N GLU A 364 -11.88 -3.67 -4.04
CA GLU A 364 -13.18 -3.31 -3.49
C GLU A 364 -12.97 -2.25 -2.40
N ILE A 365 -14.01 -1.44 -2.17
CA ILE A 365 -14.10 -0.51 -1.05
C ILE A 365 -15.42 -0.76 -0.34
N ILE A 366 -15.42 -0.74 0.99
CA ILE A 366 -16.64 -0.77 1.79
C ILE A 366 -16.64 0.41 2.75
N ASP A 367 -17.83 0.95 2.96
CA ASP A 367 -18.07 1.96 3.97
C ASP A 367 -18.70 1.29 5.20
N PRO A 368 -18.06 1.34 6.38
CA PRO A 368 -18.63 0.73 7.57
C PRO A 368 -20.06 1.20 7.89
N ARG A 369 -20.45 2.42 7.47
CA ARG A 369 -21.80 2.98 7.67
C ARG A 369 -22.87 2.33 6.77
N ASP A 370 -22.49 1.84 5.59
CA ASP A 370 -23.43 1.35 4.58
C ASP A 370 -23.62 -0.18 4.60
N THR A 371 -22.86 -0.89 5.44
CA THR A 371 -22.80 -2.37 5.40
C THR A 371 -24.01 -3.07 6.00
N ARG A 372 -25.00 -2.34 6.55
CA ARG A 372 -26.20 -2.89 7.21
C ARG A 372 -25.92 -4.02 8.23
N GLY A 373 -24.71 -4.06 8.80
CA GLY A 373 -24.30 -5.08 9.76
C GLY A 373 -23.45 -6.23 9.20
N GLU A 374 -23.30 -6.38 7.88
CA GLU A 374 -22.58 -7.53 7.28
C GLU A 374 -21.07 -7.54 7.60
N VAL A 375 -20.49 -6.37 7.88
CA VAL A 375 -19.07 -6.20 8.21
C VAL A 375 -18.90 -5.35 9.48
N ALA A 376 -19.78 -5.60 10.46
CA ALA A 376 -19.86 -4.79 11.68
C ALA A 376 -18.81 -5.10 12.74
N THR A 377 -18.19 -6.29 12.73
CA THR A 377 -17.18 -6.64 13.73
C THR A 377 -15.76 -6.49 13.19
N VAL A 378 -14.80 -6.29 14.10
CA VAL A 378 -13.37 -6.30 13.80
C VAL A 378 -12.97 -7.58 13.06
N LYS A 379 -13.58 -8.73 13.40
CA LYS A 379 -13.26 -10.01 12.77
C LYS A 379 -13.82 -10.09 11.35
N ASP A 380 -15.07 -9.69 11.14
CA ASP A 380 -15.71 -9.72 9.82
C ASP A 380 -14.97 -8.79 8.85
N LEU A 381 -14.65 -7.58 9.30
CA LEU A 381 -13.92 -6.61 8.50
C LEU A 381 -12.50 -7.09 8.17
N THR A 382 -11.85 -7.72 9.16
CA THR A 382 -10.53 -8.34 8.97
C THR A 382 -10.58 -9.51 7.99
N GLN A 383 -11.61 -10.34 8.05
CA GLN A 383 -11.80 -11.46 7.13
C GLN A 383 -12.07 -10.94 5.71
N TRP A 384 -12.89 -9.90 5.56
CA TRP A 384 -13.24 -9.31 4.28
C TRP A 384 -11.99 -8.79 3.54
N TYR A 385 -11.19 -7.90 4.15
CA TYR A 385 -10.02 -7.37 3.42
C TYR A 385 -8.95 -8.44 3.19
N THR A 386 -8.84 -9.43 4.09
CA THR A 386 -7.91 -10.55 3.94
C THR A 386 -8.30 -11.42 2.73
N LYS A 387 -9.60 -11.67 2.55
CA LYS A 387 -10.14 -12.41 1.40
C LYS A 387 -9.93 -11.64 0.09
N ARG A 388 -10.18 -10.33 0.08
CA ARG A 388 -9.94 -9.48 -1.11
C ARG A 388 -8.48 -9.43 -1.51
N LEU A 389 -7.57 -9.44 -0.53
CA LEU A 389 -6.13 -9.55 -0.79
C LEU A 389 -5.75 -10.94 -1.32
N GLU A 390 -6.31 -12.01 -0.74
CA GLU A 390 -6.12 -13.38 -1.25
C GLU A 390 -6.55 -13.50 -2.72
N GLU A 391 -7.73 -13.00 -3.07
CA GLU A 391 -8.23 -13.02 -4.45
C GLU A 391 -7.31 -12.26 -5.40
N ALA A 392 -6.75 -11.12 -4.98
CA ALA A 392 -5.74 -10.39 -5.75
C ALA A 392 -4.46 -11.22 -5.97
N ILE A 393 -3.95 -11.86 -4.91
CA ILE A 393 -2.75 -12.70 -4.98
C ILE A 393 -2.97 -13.89 -5.91
N ARG A 394 -4.16 -14.49 -5.92
CA ARG A 394 -4.49 -15.61 -6.83
C ARG A 394 -4.43 -15.23 -8.30
N VAL A 395 -4.62 -13.95 -8.65
CA VAL A 395 -4.52 -13.48 -10.05
C VAL A 395 -3.07 -13.48 -10.53
N ASP A 396 -2.13 -13.00 -9.70
CA ASP A 396 -0.71 -12.88 -10.06
C ASP A 396 0.19 -13.45 -8.94
N PRO A 397 0.15 -14.76 -8.64
CA PRO A 397 0.73 -15.34 -7.43
C PRO A 397 2.25 -15.20 -7.33
N ASP A 398 2.94 -15.02 -8.45
CA ASP A 398 4.38 -14.74 -8.46
C ASP A 398 4.70 -13.34 -7.92
N GLN A 399 3.75 -12.42 -7.87
CA GLN A 399 3.98 -11.05 -7.37
C GLN A 399 3.79 -10.89 -5.86
N TYR A 400 3.53 -11.97 -5.12
CA TYR A 400 3.37 -11.94 -3.67
C TYR A 400 4.62 -12.43 -2.93
N TRP A 401 4.94 -11.81 -1.79
CA TRP A 401 6.12 -12.16 -1.00
C TRP A 401 5.95 -13.45 -0.17
N TRP A 402 6.01 -14.61 -0.84
CA TRP A 402 5.97 -15.93 -0.20
C TRP A 402 7.16 -16.22 0.74
N VAL A 403 8.15 -15.33 0.80
CA VAL A 403 9.29 -15.42 1.71
C VAL A 403 8.92 -15.13 3.17
N HIS A 404 7.75 -14.54 3.43
CA HIS A 404 7.29 -14.25 4.78
C HIS A 404 6.65 -15.48 5.43
N ARG A 405 6.98 -15.70 6.72
CA ARG A 405 6.25 -16.68 7.54
C ARG A 405 4.90 -16.10 7.94
N ARG A 406 3.89 -16.26 7.06
CA ARG A 406 2.51 -15.81 7.26
C ARG A 406 1.81 -16.64 8.34
N TRP A 407 1.84 -17.96 8.20
CA TRP A 407 1.21 -18.90 9.13
C TRP A 407 2.18 -19.31 10.24
N LYS A 408 2.41 -18.41 11.20
CA LYS A 408 3.20 -18.73 12.40
C LYS A 408 2.34 -19.52 13.38
N ASP A 409 2.72 -20.76 13.67
CA ASP A 409 2.08 -21.57 14.70
C ASP A 409 2.30 -20.95 16.10
N PRO A 410 1.23 -20.64 16.87
CA PRO A 410 1.36 -20.22 18.26
C PRO A 410 1.96 -21.31 19.17
N ARG A 411 1.79 -22.61 18.84
CA ARG A 411 2.24 -23.75 19.67
C ARG A 411 3.74 -24.00 19.57
N GLY A 412 4.35 -23.86 18.39
CA GLY A 412 5.80 -24.01 18.19
C GLY A 412 6.67 -23.04 19.00
N ARG A 413 6.14 -21.89 19.43
CA ARG A 413 6.86 -20.95 20.31
C ARG A 413 6.94 -21.44 21.77
N ARG A 414 5.89 -22.11 22.27
CA ARG A 414 5.91 -22.71 23.62
C ARG A 414 6.93 -23.85 23.71
N GLY A 415 7.02 -24.70 22.68
CA GLY A 415 8.01 -25.79 22.64
C GLY A 415 9.47 -25.29 22.61
N ARG A 416 9.75 -24.18 21.89
CA ARG A 416 11.09 -23.59 21.84
C ARG A 416 11.46 -22.83 23.11
N ALA A 417 10.50 -22.18 23.77
CA ALA A 417 10.70 -21.55 25.07
C ALA A 417 10.92 -22.60 26.18
N ALA A 418 10.15 -23.70 26.17
CA ALA A 418 10.33 -24.81 27.11
C ALA A 418 11.70 -25.48 26.94
N ARG A 419 12.15 -25.72 25.69
CA ARG A 419 13.50 -26.28 25.43
C ARG A 419 14.64 -25.34 25.81
N LYS A 420 14.42 -24.02 25.79
CA LYS A 420 15.41 -23.02 26.21
C LYS A 420 15.38 -22.75 27.72
N ALA A 421 14.31 -23.15 28.40
CA ALA A 421 14.24 -23.14 29.87
C ALA A 421 14.74 -24.45 30.48
N ALA A 422 14.76 -25.53 29.70
CA ALA A 422 15.28 -26.85 30.07
C ALA A 422 16.75 -27.08 29.67
N ALA A 423 17.38 -26.09 29.03
CA ALA A 423 18.80 -26.05 28.67
C ALA A 423 19.41 -24.79 29.27
#